data_AF-K9YQY1-F1
#
_entry.id   AF-K9YQY1-F1
#
_cell.length_a   1.000
_cell.length_b   1.000
_cell.length_c   1.000
_cell.angle_alpha   90.00
_cell.angle_beta   90.00
_cell.angle_gamma   90.00
#
_symmetry.space_group_name_H-M   'P 1'
#
loop_
_entity.id
_entity.type
_entity.pdbx_description
1 polymer ?
#
loop_
_entity_poly.entity_id
_entity_poly.type
_entity_poly.pdbx_seq_one_letter_code
_entity_poly.pdbx_strand_id
1 'polypeptide(L)'
;MKVADLPTLVMEELCQSEYWRIDIDPGLDAKHEFFLRWEYLLPNSQTTNHEEGEMAELINFDGYDLLLPIGQAHHPHIHLLRLHPSTDNNRITLFLFDTYHRSWFTQLREARYGFLAVAERYQNYGCDFYIASYYHFSYLVGSEYEMAKEIMQQRLSG
;
A
#
# COMPACT_ATOMS: atom_id res chain seq x y z
N MET A 1 9.67 -7.04 8.69
CA MET A 1 10.36 -8.08 7.87
C MET A 1 10.72 -7.47 6.51
N LYS A 2 11.68 -8.00 5.73
CA LYS A 2 11.88 -7.57 4.32
C LYS A 2 11.36 -8.62 3.35
N VAL A 3 10.89 -8.20 2.18
CA VAL A 3 10.49 -9.10 1.08
C VAL A 3 11.63 -10.03 0.68
N ALA A 4 12.87 -9.53 0.68
CA ALA A 4 14.07 -10.34 0.40
C ALA A 4 14.31 -11.49 1.40
N ASP A 5 13.71 -11.41 2.59
CA ASP A 5 13.82 -12.44 3.63
C ASP A 5 12.69 -13.49 3.53
N LEU A 6 11.72 -13.31 2.63
CA LEU A 6 10.60 -14.24 2.46
C LEU A 6 11.07 -15.56 1.84
N PRO A 7 10.53 -16.71 2.29
CA PRO A 7 10.79 -17.99 1.64
C PRO A 7 10.41 -17.98 0.15
N THR A 8 11.18 -18.67 -0.69
CA THR A 8 10.89 -18.80 -2.12
C THR A 8 9.47 -19.31 -2.39
N LEU A 9 8.96 -20.23 -1.56
CA LEU A 9 7.59 -20.74 -1.67
C LEU A 9 6.51 -19.67 -1.46
N VAL A 10 6.79 -18.68 -0.58
CA VAL A 10 5.90 -17.51 -0.41
C VAL A 10 5.91 -16.69 -1.69
N MET A 11 7.10 -16.38 -2.22
CA MET A 11 7.24 -15.58 -3.46
C MET A 11 6.56 -16.25 -4.65
N GLU A 12 6.70 -17.57 -4.80
CA GLU A 12 6.02 -18.35 -5.84
C GLU A 12 4.50 -18.29 -5.66
N GLU A 13 3.98 -18.48 -4.44
CA GLU A 13 2.55 -18.40 -4.17
C GLU A 13 1.99 -17.02 -4.48
N LEU A 14 2.62 -15.94 -4.01
CA LEU A 14 2.15 -14.58 -4.24
C LEU A 14 2.17 -14.21 -5.73
N CYS A 15 3.19 -14.63 -6.48
CA CYS A 15 3.28 -14.32 -7.90
C CYS A 15 2.31 -15.13 -8.77
N GLN A 16 2.00 -16.37 -8.40
CA GLN A 16 1.27 -17.32 -9.26
C GLN A 16 -0.20 -17.52 -8.87
N SER A 17 -0.58 -17.20 -7.63
CA SER A 17 -1.92 -17.46 -7.12
C SER A 17 -2.96 -16.50 -7.70
N GLU A 18 -4.14 -17.03 -8.06
CA GLU A 18 -5.31 -16.22 -8.37
C GLU A 18 -5.98 -15.62 -7.11
N TYR A 19 -5.66 -16.16 -5.93
CA TYR A 19 -6.20 -15.69 -4.65
C TYR A 19 -5.52 -14.39 -4.22
N TRP A 20 -4.20 -14.34 -4.30
CA TRP A 20 -3.39 -13.17 -3.95
C TRP A 20 -3.31 -12.21 -5.14
N ARG A 21 -4.45 -11.66 -5.53
CA ARG A 21 -4.53 -10.55 -6.50
C ARG A 21 -4.84 -9.26 -5.77
N ILE A 22 -4.52 -8.15 -6.43
CA ILE A 22 -4.72 -6.81 -5.87
C ILE A 22 -5.71 -6.09 -6.76
N ASP A 23 -6.89 -5.81 -6.23
CA ASP A 23 -7.81 -4.91 -6.91
C ASP A 23 -7.31 -3.47 -6.68
N ILE A 24 -6.98 -2.78 -7.77
CA ILE A 24 -6.42 -1.43 -7.75
C ILE A 24 -7.24 -0.46 -8.61
N ASP A 25 -7.42 0.74 -8.09
CA ASP A 25 -7.78 1.91 -8.88
C ASP A 25 -6.57 2.84 -8.95
N PRO A 26 -5.92 2.97 -10.12
CA PRO A 26 -4.73 3.79 -10.28
C PRO A 26 -5.01 5.30 -10.22
N GLY A 27 -6.26 5.74 -10.03
CA GLY A 27 -6.59 7.11 -9.62
C GLY A 27 -7.46 7.89 -10.60
N LEU A 28 -7.43 9.22 -10.45
CA LEU A 28 -8.43 10.21 -10.88
C LEU A 28 -8.95 10.14 -12.34
N ASP A 29 -8.23 9.50 -13.27
CA ASP A 29 -8.61 9.41 -14.70
C ASP A 29 -8.82 7.97 -15.21
N ALA A 30 -8.70 6.95 -14.37
CA ALA A 30 -8.92 5.57 -14.77
C ALA A 30 -10.43 5.23 -14.74
N LYS A 31 -11.03 5.02 -15.92
CA LYS A 31 -12.44 4.62 -16.05
C LYS A 31 -12.71 3.14 -15.72
N HIS A 32 -11.68 2.37 -15.39
CA HIS A 32 -11.78 0.93 -15.18
C HIS A 32 -10.97 0.52 -13.95
N GLU A 33 -11.61 -0.27 -13.09
CA GLU A 33 -10.95 -1.05 -12.06
C GLU A 33 -10.15 -2.16 -12.76
N PHE A 34 -8.87 -2.32 -12.40
CA PHE A 34 -8.05 -3.42 -12.88
C PHE A 34 -7.52 -4.19 -11.68
N PHE A 35 -7.32 -5.49 -11.85
CA PHE A 35 -6.54 -6.25 -10.90
C PHE A 35 -5.08 -6.28 -11.36
N LEU A 36 -4.16 -6.14 -10.40
CA LEU A 36 -2.74 -6.40 -10.57
C LEU A 36 -2.37 -7.72 -9.91
N ARG A 37 -1.38 -8.39 -10.48
CA ARG A 37 -0.71 -9.53 -9.86
C ARG A 37 0.53 -9.05 -9.13
N TRP A 38 0.83 -9.68 -8.00
CA TRP A 38 2.07 -9.40 -7.26
C TRP A 38 3.33 -9.69 -8.07
N GLU A 39 3.27 -10.52 -9.13
CA GLU A 39 4.39 -10.76 -10.04
C GLU A 39 4.92 -9.47 -10.72
N TYR A 40 4.12 -8.41 -10.82
CA TYR A 40 4.58 -7.14 -11.39
C TYR A 40 5.17 -6.19 -10.35
N LEU A 41 5.05 -6.54 -9.07
CA LEU A 41 5.41 -5.67 -7.94
C LEU A 41 6.50 -6.29 -7.06
N LEU A 42 6.73 -7.59 -7.15
CA LEU A 42 7.71 -8.34 -6.36
C LEU A 42 8.93 -8.75 -7.19
N PRO A 43 10.10 -8.98 -6.57
CA PRO A 43 11.29 -9.48 -7.27
C PRO A 43 11.06 -10.84 -7.96
N ASN A 44 11.19 -10.87 -9.29
CA ASN A 44 11.19 -12.07 -10.14
C ASN A 44 11.76 -11.74 -11.53
N SER A 45 11.65 -12.67 -12.49
CA SER A 45 12.18 -12.49 -13.85
C SER A 45 11.55 -11.33 -14.63
N GLN A 46 10.28 -11.00 -14.37
CA GLN A 46 9.56 -9.88 -15.00
C GLN A 46 9.99 -8.52 -14.44
N THR A 47 10.45 -8.48 -13.19
CA THR A 47 10.80 -7.23 -12.51
C THR A 47 12.30 -6.92 -12.51
N THR A 48 13.09 -7.66 -13.29
CA THR A 48 14.56 -7.53 -13.36
C THR A 48 15.09 -6.14 -13.76
N ASN A 49 14.27 -5.33 -14.43
CA ASN A 49 14.65 -3.97 -14.85
C ASN A 49 14.16 -2.87 -13.89
N HIS A 50 13.42 -3.21 -12.83
CA HIS A 50 12.95 -2.24 -11.85
C HIS A 50 14.07 -1.83 -10.90
N GLU A 51 14.05 -0.57 -10.49
CA GLU A 51 14.94 -0.11 -9.42
C GLU A 51 14.48 -0.68 -8.06
N GLU A 52 15.41 -0.88 -7.12
CA GLU A 52 15.12 -1.47 -5.81
C GLU A 52 13.99 -0.72 -5.07
N GLY A 53 13.91 0.60 -5.26
CA GLY A 53 12.88 1.46 -4.65
C GLY A 53 11.49 1.37 -5.29
N GLU A 54 11.35 0.75 -6.47
CA GLU A 54 10.09 0.67 -7.20
C GLU A 54 9.26 -0.56 -6.84
N MET A 55 9.89 -1.59 -6.25
CA MET A 55 9.22 -2.84 -5.89
C MET A 55 8.51 -2.76 -4.55
N ALA A 56 7.42 -3.52 -4.43
CA ALA A 56 6.69 -3.68 -3.19
C ALA A 56 7.57 -4.21 -2.08
N GLU A 57 7.46 -3.58 -0.91
CA GLU A 57 8.19 -3.93 0.29
C GLU A 57 7.24 -3.91 1.48
N LEU A 58 7.57 -4.70 2.50
CA LEU A 58 6.83 -4.73 3.76
C LEU A 58 7.03 -3.41 4.51
N ILE A 59 5.92 -2.78 4.88
CA ILE A 59 5.88 -1.60 5.74
C ILE A 59 5.21 -1.97 7.08
N ASN A 60 5.76 -1.47 8.19
CA ASN A 60 5.18 -1.69 9.51
C ASN A 60 4.31 -0.49 9.92
N PHE A 61 3.04 -0.75 10.21
CA PHE A 61 2.13 0.23 10.79
C PHE A 61 1.61 -0.31 12.12
N ASP A 62 1.87 0.40 13.22
CA ASP A 62 1.41 0.05 14.57
C ASP A 62 1.67 -1.43 14.97
N GLY A 63 2.79 -2.00 14.53
CA GLY A 63 3.16 -3.39 14.80
C GLY A 63 2.64 -4.41 13.78
N TYR A 64 1.89 -3.99 12.77
CA TYR A 64 1.44 -4.83 11.66
C TYR A 64 2.38 -4.71 10.46
N ASP A 65 3.03 -5.81 10.08
CA ASP A 65 3.78 -5.89 8.82
C ASP A 65 2.78 -6.05 7.66
N LEU A 66 2.81 -5.11 6.71
CA LEU A 66 1.88 -5.03 5.58
C LEU A 66 2.63 -4.99 4.26
N LEU A 67 2.21 -5.82 3.31
CA LEU A 67 2.64 -5.77 1.92
C LEU A 67 1.59 -4.98 1.13
N LEU A 68 1.96 -3.77 0.73
CA LEU A 68 1.12 -2.86 -0.06
C LEU A 68 1.65 -2.78 -1.52
N PRO A 69 0.81 -2.46 -2.52
CA PRO A 69 1.20 -2.39 -3.92
C PRO A 69 1.93 -1.09 -4.28
N ILE A 70 2.97 -0.76 -3.51
CA ILE A 70 3.71 0.51 -3.58
C ILE A 70 5.20 0.25 -3.45
N GLY A 71 6.02 1.00 -4.16
CA GLY A 71 7.46 0.86 -4.06
C GLY A 71 8.00 1.26 -2.68
N GLN A 72 9.11 0.67 -2.24
CA GLN A 72 9.82 1.07 -1.01
C GLN A 72 10.12 2.59 -0.97
N ALA A 73 10.36 3.22 -2.12
CA ALA A 73 10.59 4.65 -2.22
C ALA A 73 9.40 5.51 -1.73
N HIS A 74 8.18 4.97 -1.74
CA HIS A 74 7.00 5.64 -1.21
C HIS A 74 6.96 5.62 0.33
N HIS A 75 7.60 4.65 1.00
CA HIS A 75 7.43 4.41 2.43
C HIS A 75 7.65 5.66 3.31
N PRO A 76 8.67 6.50 3.09
CA PRO A 76 8.87 7.73 3.88
C PRO A 76 7.78 8.79 3.68
N HIS A 77 6.95 8.64 2.65
CA HIS A 77 5.94 9.59 2.22
C HIS A 77 4.50 9.11 2.47
N ILE A 78 4.34 7.88 2.95
CA ILE A 78 3.05 7.32 3.30
C ILE A 78 2.78 7.53 4.78
N HIS A 79 1.61 8.08 5.03
CA HIS A 79 1.13 8.39 6.35
C HIS A 79 -0.11 7.55 6.65
N LEU A 80 -0.05 6.82 7.77
CA LEU A 80 -1.20 6.13 8.32
C LEU A 80 -2.13 7.14 8.96
N LEU A 81 -3.36 7.25 8.47
CA LEU A 81 -4.39 8.10 9.06
C LEU A 81 -5.25 7.31 10.06
N ARG A 82 -5.55 6.06 9.70
CA ARG A 82 -6.41 5.18 10.49
C ARG A 82 -6.15 3.72 10.13
N LEU A 83 -6.14 2.87 11.16
CA LEU A 83 -5.99 1.42 11.04
C LEU A 83 -7.09 0.73 11.85
N HIS A 84 -7.76 -0.23 11.23
CA HIS A 84 -8.83 -1.01 11.85
C HIS A 84 -8.63 -2.51 11.60
N PRO A 85 -8.15 -3.28 12.58
CA PRO A 85 -8.15 -4.72 12.49
C PRO A 85 -9.57 -5.26 12.65
N SER A 86 -9.89 -6.33 11.95
CA SER A 86 -11.10 -7.12 12.18
C SER A 86 -11.04 -7.79 13.55
N THR A 87 -12.20 -8.17 14.08
CA THR A 87 -12.30 -8.81 15.41
C THR A 87 -11.52 -10.11 15.53
N ASP A 88 -11.34 -10.83 14.43
CA ASP A 88 -10.56 -12.06 14.34
C ASP A 88 -9.10 -11.84 13.94
N ASN A 89 -8.68 -10.58 13.72
CA ASN A 89 -7.38 -10.17 13.21
C ASN A 89 -6.99 -10.80 11.86
N ASN A 90 -7.93 -11.33 11.08
CA ASN A 90 -7.62 -11.88 9.75
C ASN A 90 -7.61 -10.81 8.66
N ARG A 91 -8.08 -9.60 8.95
CA ARG A 91 -8.14 -8.49 8.00
C ARG A 91 -7.82 -7.17 8.68
N ILE A 92 -7.20 -6.26 7.94
CA ILE A 92 -6.99 -4.88 8.36
C ILE A 92 -7.49 -3.95 7.26
N THR A 93 -8.21 -2.91 7.67
CA THR A 93 -8.58 -1.79 6.81
C THR A 93 -7.72 -0.58 7.17
N LEU A 94 -7.10 0.04 6.18
CA LEU A 94 -6.21 1.19 6.34
C LEU A 94 -6.72 2.39 5.54
N PHE A 95 -6.66 3.56 6.15
CA PHE A 95 -6.77 4.83 5.44
C PHE A 95 -5.39 5.48 5.44
N LEU A 96 -4.90 5.77 4.24
CA LEU A 96 -3.54 6.22 3.99
C LEU A 96 -3.55 7.55 3.27
N PHE A 97 -2.50 8.33 3.49
CA PHE A 97 -2.19 9.53 2.72
C PHE A 97 -0.77 9.42 2.17
N ASP A 98 -0.63 9.36 0.84
CA ASP A 98 0.65 9.23 0.17
C ASP A 98 1.04 10.57 -0.47
N THR A 99 2.21 11.08 -0.11
CA THR A 99 2.74 12.35 -0.59
C THR A 99 3.93 12.19 -1.55
N TYR A 100 4.24 10.97 -1.98
CA TYR A 100 5.41 10.63 -2.79
C TYR A 100 5.50 11.45 -4.08
N HIS A 101 4.42 11.49 -4.88
CA HIS A 101 4.35 12.26 -6.11
C HIS A 101 4.16 13.75 -5.81
N ARG A 102 5.26 14.41 -5.41
CA ARG A 102 5.24 15.79 -4.94
C ARG A 102 4.52 16.77 -5.87
N SER A 103 4.69 16.61 -7.18
CA SER A 103 4.08 17.46 -8.20
C SER A 103 2.55 17.40 -8.23
N TRP A 104 1.92 16.36 -7.67
CA TRP A 104 0.46 16.21 -7.61
C TRP A 104 -0.16 16.89 -6.38
N PHE A 105 0.68 17.29 -5.42
CA PHE A 105 0.30 17.74 -4.08
C PHE A 105 0.95 19.09 -3.75
N THR A 106 0.53 20.12 -4.47
CA THR A 106 1.02 21.50 -4.40
C THR A 106 0.11 22.45 -3.60
N GLN A 107 -1.10 22.01 -3.25
CA GLN A 107 -2.09 22.84 -2.57
C GLN A 107 -2.76 22.11 -1.41
N LEU A 108 -3.11 22.84 -0.36
CA LEU A 108 -3.74 22.26 0.84
C LEU A 108 -5.05 21.50 0.53
N ARG A 109 -5.81 21.94 -0.48
CA ARG A 109 -7.08 21.27 -0.89
C ARG A 109 -6.88 19.83 -1.37
N GLU A 110 -5.67 19.50 -1.83
CA GLU A 110 -5.31 18.19 -2.37
C GLU A 110 -5.08 17.16 -1.25
N ALA A 111 -5.05 17.59 0.01
CA ALA A 111 -5.07 16.71 1.18
C ALA A 111 -6.33 15.83 1.28
N ARG A 112 -7.34 16.06 0.44
CA ARG A 112 -8.52 15.19 0.33
C ARG A 112 -8.25 13.88 -0.41
N TYR A 113 -7.13 13.76 -1.10
CA TYR A 113 -6.82 12.62 -1.94
C TYR A 113 -5.95 11.63 -1.16
N GLY A 114 -6.53 10.50 -0.77
CA GLY A 114 -5.84 9.45 -0.03
C GLY A 114 -6.10 8.08 -0.65
N PHE A 115 -5.80 7.04 0.12
CA PHE A 115 -5.97 5.65 -0.29
C PHE A 115 -6.67 4.85 0.80
N LEU A 116 -7.53 3.93 0.38
CA LEU A 116 -8.13 2.89 1.19
C LEU A 116 -7.46 1.57 0.83
N ALA A 117 -6.90 0.89 1.81
CA ALA A 117 -6.39 -0.46 1.64
C ALA A 117 -7.17 -1.45 2.50
N VAL A 118 -7.41 -2.64 1.96
CA VAL A 118 -7.86 -3.81 2.73
C VAL A 118 -6.80 -4.89 2.55
N ALA A 119 -6.29 -5.39 3.67
CA ALA A 119 -5.24 -6.40 3.69
C ALA A 119 -5.69 -7.62 4.48
N GLU A 120 -5.36 -8.81 3.98
CA GLU A 120 -5.68 -10.10 4.59
C GLU A 120 -4.44 -10.72 5.21
N ARG A 121 -4.61 -11.41 6.34
CA ARG A 121 -3.50 -12.05 7.05
C ARG A 121 -2.99 -13.26 6.27
N TYR A 122 -1.69 -13.30 6.04
CA TYR A 122 -0.95 -14.39 5.43
C TYR A 122 -0.18 -15.15 6.50
N GLN A 123 -0.47 -16.44 6.66
CA GLN A 123 0.16 -17.30 7.68
C GLN A 123 0.81 -18.58 7.12
N ASN A 124 0.98 -18.66 5.80
CA ASN A 124 1.56 -19.83 5.16
C ASN A 124 3.10 -19.84 5.31
N TYR A 125 3.69 -21.03 5.21
CA TYR A 125 5.15 -21.25 5.24
C TYR A 125 5.88 -20.60 6.42
N GLY A 126 5.22 -20.46 7.56
CA GLY A 126 5.81 -19.90 8.79
C GLY A 126 5.98 -18.37 8.78
N CYS A 127 5.40 -17.68 7.81
CA CYS A 127 5.34 -16.22 7.79
C CYS A 127 4.07 -15.72 8.51
N ASP A 128 4.08 -14.47 8.96
CA ASP A 128 2.90 -13.82 9.56
C ASP A 128 2.92 -12.31 9.24
N PHE A 129 2.16 -11.91 8.23
CA PHE A 129 2.04 -10.52 7.77
C PHE A 129 0.69 -10.32 7.09
N TYR A 130 0.39 -9.10 6.65
CA TYR A 130 -0.85 -8.77 5.93
C TYR A 130 -0.55 -8.43 4.48
N ILE A 131 -1.39 -8.89 3.56
CA ILE A 131 -1.24 -8.68 2.12
C ILE A 131 -2.44 -7.89 1.62
N ALA A 132 -2.19 -6.74 0.98
CA ALA A 132 -3.25 -5.97 0.37
C ALA A 132 -3.96 -6.77 -0.74
N SER A 133 -5.25 -7.02 -0.59
CA SER A 133 -6.10 -7.54 -1.67
C SER A 133 -6.89 -6.42 -2.35
N TYR A 134 -6.97 -5.25 -1.71
CA TYR A 134 -7.62 -4.06 -2.22
C TYR A 134 -6.78 -2.83 -1.89
N TYR A 135 -6.53 -1.97 -2.87
CA TYR A 135 -5.81 -0.70 -2.69
C TYR A 135 -6.36 0.34 -3.67
N HIS A 136 -7.20 1.24 -3.19
CA HIS A 136 -7.93 2.17 -4.06
C HIS A 136 -7.76 3.62 -3.61
N PHE A 137 -7.75 4.50 -4.60
CA PHE A 137 -7.91 5.93 -4.35
C PHE A 137 -9.20 6.22 -3.58
N SER A 138 -9.14 7.15 -2.63
CA SER A 138 -10.30 7.54 -1.84
C SER A 138 -10.29 9.03 -1.52
N TYR A 139 -11.50 9.60 -1.41
CA TYR A 139 -11.68 10.93 -0.86
C TYR A 139 -11.72 10.85 0.66
N LEU A 140 -10.72 11.45 1.30
CA LEU A 140 -10.66 11.58 2.74
C LEU A 140 -11.71 12.59 3.21
N VAL A 141 -12.36 12.27 4.32
CA VAL A 141 -13.40 13.10 4.95
C VAL A 141 -13.21 13.11 6.46
N GLY A 142 -13.88 14.04 7.15
CA GLY A 142 -13.88 14.09 8.61
C GLY A 142 -12.47 14.16 9.22
N SER A 143 -12.21 13.34 10.23
CA SER A 143 -10.93 13.28 10.95
C SER A 143 -9.74 12.95 10.04
N GLU A 144 -9.93 12.06 9.06
CA GLU A 144 -8.85 11.65 8.16
C GLU A 144 -8.40 12.82 7.28
N TYR A 145 -9.36 13.63 6.80
CA TYR A 145 -9.05 14.81 6.00
C TYR A 145 -8.35 15.89 6.81
N GLU A 146 -8.76 16.14 8.04
CA GLU A 146 -8.11 17.13 8.89
C GLU A 146 -6.66 16.72 9.22
N MET A 147 -6.42 15.45 9.50
CA MET A 147 -5.05 14.94 9.70
C MET A 147 -4.20 15.06 8.42
N ALA A 148 -4.76 14.68 7.26
CA ALA A 148 -4.05 14.83 5.99
C ALA A 148 -3.73 16.30 5.66
N LYS A 149 -4.60 17.25 6.04
CA LYS A 149 -4.32 18.69 5.90
C LYS A 149 -3.14 19.13 6.74
N GLU A 150 -3.04 18.67 7.99
CA GLU A 150 -1.90 19.00 8.86
C GLU A 150 -0.59 18.50 8.27
N ILE A 151 -0.58 17.25 7.79
CA ILE A 151 0.58 16.64 7.09
C ILE A 151 0.95 17.47 5.85
N MET A 152 -0.04 17.79 5.01
CA MET A 152 0.17 18.58 3.80
C MET A 152 0.70 19.98 4.13
N GLN A 153 0.18 20.63 5.17
CA GLN A 153 0.61 21.97 5.58
C GLN A 153 2.07 21.97 6.03
N GLN A 154 2.49 20.97 6.82
CA GLN A 154 3.89 20.82 7.22
C GLN A 154 4.79 20.67 6.00
N ARG A 155 4.38 19.83 5.03
CA ARG A 155 5.14 19.60 3.80
C ARG A 155 5.25 20.85 2.92
N LEU A 156 4.18 21.64 2.78
CA LEU A 156 4.19 22.85 1.94
C LEU A 156 4.96 24.02 2.58
N SER A 157 5.19 23.96 3.89
CA SER A 157 5.88 25.02 4.64
C SER A 157 7.39 24.80 4.76
N GLY A 158 7.90 23.63 4.38
CA GLY A 158 9.33 23.25 4.42
C GLY A 158 9.91 23.07 3.03
#